data_AF-A0A6I7Z9P6-F1
#
_entry.id   AF-A0A6I7Z9P6-F1
#
_cell.length_a   1.000
_cell.length_b   1.000
_cell.length_c   1.000
_cell.angle_alpha   90.00
_cell.angle_beta   90.00
_cell.angle_gamma   90.00
#
_symmetry.space_group_name_H-M   'P 1'
#
loop_
_entity.id
_entity.type
_entity.pdbx_description
1 polymer ?
#
loop_
_entity_poly.entity_id
_entity_poly.type
_entity_poly.pdbx_seq_one_letter_code
_entity_poly.pdbx_strand_id
1 'polypeptide(L)'
;MKKKIIISFVLIFFLFISYIAFLFILATMNTSKNNYRKDYLSGLHEQYVYVISDLKKQDISANYDDKREELIIKSPEAKYYFSSEGAVFISTDNGSININSRSDNGKIEKIDIFIGDSTDSTHNRYNMDDLNKPKSYYFGDDEKSADKIIKKYFPNEKIEEIISQSEKYQEIIKESINKKH
;
A
#
# COMPACT_ATOMS: atom_id res chain seq x y z
N MET A 1 27.18 -37.77 -48.30
CA MET A 1 27.57 -36.87 -47.18
C MET A 1 26.86 -35.52 -47.17
N LYS A 2 26.74 -34.80 -48.30
CA LYS A 2 26.11 -33.45 -48.34
C LYS A 2 24.65 -33.37 -47.83
N LYS A 3 23.78 -34.36 -48.12
CA LYS A 3 22.39 -34.38 -47.63
C LYS A 3 22.27 -34.50 -46.09
N LYS A 4 23.15 -35.27 -45.44
CA LYS A 4 23.13 -35.41 -43.96
C LYS A 4 23.51 -34.09 -43.27
N ILE A 5 24.47 -33.35 -43.83
CA ILE A 5 24.92 -32.06 -43.31
C ILE A 5 23.80 -31.00 -43.40
N ILE A 6 23.05 -30.97 -44.51
CA ILE A 6 21.93 -30.04 -44.69
C ILE A 6 20.80 -30.36 -43.71
N ILE A 7 20.47 -31.64 -43.51
CA ILE A 7 19.45 -32.07 -42.53
C ILE A 7 19.87 -31.67 -41.11
N SER A 8 21.14 -31.89 -40.74
CA SER A 8 21.67 -31.47 -39.44
C SER A 8 21.61 -29.96 -39.24
N PHE A 9 21.91 -29.16 -40.27
CA PHE A 9 21.83 -27.71 -40.20
C PHE A 9 20.40 -27.20 -40.02
N VAL A 10 19.43 -27.76 -40.77
CA VAL A 10 18.01 -27.40 -40.65
C VAL A 10 17.48 -27.76 -39.25
N LEU A 11 17.90 -28.90 -38.71
CA LEU A 11 17.47 -29.37 -37.39
C LEU A 11 18.03 -28.50 -36.26
N ILE A 12 19.30 -28.09 -36.37
CA ILE A 12 19.93 -27.12 -35.44
C ILE A 12 19.20 -25.76 -35.50
N PHE A 13 18.84 -25.30 -36.70
CA PHE A 13 18.12 -24.05 -36.87
C PHE A 13 16.71 -24.08 -36.26
N PHE A 14 15.98 -25.19 -36.43
CA PHE A 14 14.68 -25.39 -35.78
C PHE A 14 14.78 -25.42 -34.26
N LEU A 15 15.80 -26.07 -33.71
CA LEU A 15 16.06 -26.09 -32.27
C LEU A 15 16.38 -24.69 -31.73
N PHE A 16 17.14 -23.89 -32.48
CA PHE A 16 17.46 -22.52 -32.11
C PHE A 16 16.22 -21.61 -32.06
N ILE A 17 15.35 -21.68 -33.06
CA ILE A 17 14.08 -20.91 -33.07
C ILE A 17 13.18 -21.35 -31.90
N SER A 18 13.10 -22.66 -31.65
CA SER A 18 12.28 -23.21 -30.56
C SER A 18 12.78 -22.77 -29.19
N TYR A 19 14.11 -22.68 -29.02
CA TYR A 19 14.73 -22.17 -27.81
C TYR A 19 14.44 -20.68 -27.60
N ILE A 20 14.52 -19.85 -28.64
CA ILE A 20 14.17 -18.42 -28.54
C ILE A 20 12.69 -18.24 -28.18
N ALA A 21 11.77 -19.00 -28.80
CA ALA A 21 10.36 -18.95 -28.47
C ALA A 21 10.10 -19.37 -27.01
N PHE A 22 10.81 -20.39 -26.53
CA PHE A 22 10.73 -20.84 -25.14
C PHE A 22 11.23 -19.77 -24.15
N LEU A 23 12.32 -19.06 -24.46
CA LEU A 23 12.79 -17.93 -23.65
C LEU A 23 11.75 -16.80 -23.61
N PHE A 24 11.05 -16.54 -24.72
CA PHE A 24 10.00 -15.52 -24.78
C PHE A 24 8.76 -15.89 -23.93
N ILE A 25 8.39 -17.17 -23.91
CA ILE A 25 7.33 -17.69 -23.04
C ILE A 25 7.75 -17.61 -21.57
N LEU A 26 8.99 -17.99 -21.24
CA LEU A 26 9.52 -17.86 -19.87
C LEU A 26 9.54 -16.40 -19.41
N ALA A 27 9.96 -15.47 -20.27
CA ALA A 27 9.95 -14.04 -19.95
C ALA A 27 8.53 -13.56 -19.65
N THR A 28 7.54 -13.88 -20.50
CA THR A 28 6.14 -13.46 -20.30
C THR A 28 5.50 -14.12 -19.07
N MET A 29 5.81 -15.39 -18.78
CA MET A 29 5.37 -16.07 -17.56
C MET A 29 6.04 -15.53 -16.29
N ASN A 30 7.30 -15.05 -16.37
CA ASN A 30 7.98 -14.43 -15.24
C ASN A 30 7.42 -13.04 -14.95
N THR A 31 6.96 -12.30 -15.97
CA THR A 31 6.23 -11.05 -15.79
C THR A 31 4.82 -11.26 -15.22
N SER A 32 4.17 -12.39 -15.53
CA SER A 32 2.82 -12.71 -15.00
C SER A 32 2.83 -13.29 -13.58
N LYS A 33 3.99 -13.69 -13.04
CA LYS A 33 4.13 -14.19 -11.66
C LYS A 33 4.27 -13.10 -10.61
N ASN A 34 4.56 -11.87 -11.03
CA ASN A 34 4.23 -10.70 -10.24
C ASN A 34 2.72 -10.50 -10.40
N ASN A 35 1.95 -11.20 -9.58
CA ASN A 35 0.54 -10.90 -9.38
C ASN A 35 0.44 -9.39 -9.18
N TYR A 36 -0.08 -8.69 -10.20
CA TYR A 36 -0.44 -7.29 -10.13
C TYR A 36 -1.45 -7.18 -9.00
N ARG A 37 -0.99 -6.90 -7.78
CA ARG A 37 -1.83 -6.25 -6.79
C ARG A 37 -2.20 -4.95 -7.48
N LYS A 38 -3.46 -4.82 -7.88
CA LYS A 38 -3.90 -3.65 -8.61
C LYS A 38 -3.79 -2.47 -7.66
N ASP A 39 -2.77 -1.65 -7.85
CA ASP A 39 -2.55 -0.41 -7.12
C ASP A 39 -3.87 0.39 -7.07
N TYR A 40 -4.43 0.53 -5.86
CA TYR A 40 -5.74 1.15 -5.70
C TYR A 40 -5.73 2.62 -6.14
N LEU A 41 -4.60 3.31 -5.96
CA LEU A 41 -4.29 4.65 -6.45
C LEU A 41 -3.24 4.61 -7.59
N SER A 42 -3.33 3.62 -8.48
CA SER A 42 -2.46 3.55 -9.66
C SER A 42 -2.50 4.88 -10.45
N GLY A 43 -1.33 5.46 -10.73
CA GLY A 43 -1.22 6.77 -11.36
C GLY A 43 -0.99 7.94 -10.40
N LEU A 44 -0.98 7.71 -9.08
CA LEU A 44 -0.74 8.78 -8.08
C LEU A 44 0.62 9.46 -8.31
N HIS A 45 1.68 8.69 -8.53
CA HIS A 45 3.02 9.22 -8.72
C HIS A 45 3.12 10.11 -9.98
N GLU A 46 2.43 9.73 -11.05
CA GLU A 46 2.45 10.48 -12.31
C GLU A 46 1.56 11.73 -12.27
N GLN A 47 0.54 11.73 -11.40
CA GLN A 47 -0.50 12.76 -11.37
C GLN A 47 -0.56 13.58 -10.07
N TYR A 48 0.41 13.43 -9.16
CA TYR A 48 0.34 14.06 -7.83
C TYR A 48 0.14 15.58 -7.89
N VAL A 49 0.70 16.26 -8.91
CA VAL A 49 0.53 17.72 -9.09
C VAL A 49 -0.93 18.10 -9.28
N TYR A 50 -1.65 17.34 -10.11
CA TYR A 50 -3.08 17.55 -10.35
C TYR A 50 -3.92 17.16 -9.13
N VAL A 51 -3.57 16.06 -8.48
CA VAL A 51 -4.22 15.62 -7.23
C VAL A 51 -4.10 16.71 -6.15
N ILE A 52 -2.91 17.26 -5.92
CA ILE A 52 -2.69 18.34 -4.95
C ILE A 52 -3.50 19.59 -5.33
N SER A 53 -3.54 19.94 -6.62
CA SER A 53 -4.34 21.07 -7.11
C SER A 53 -5.84 20.89 -6.81
N ASP A 54 -6.38 19.69 -7.02
CA ASP A 54 -7.78 19.36 -6.76
C ASP A 54 -8.11 19.27 -5.27
N LEU A 55 -7.18 18.76 -4.45
CA LEU A 55 -7.31 18.78 -2.98
C LEU A 55 -7.33 20.22 -2.46
N LYS A 56 -6.48 21.10 -3.01
CA LYS A 56 -6.44 22.52 -2.64
C LYS A 56 -7.76 23.25 -2.94
N LYS A 57 -8.46 22.90 -4.02
CA LYS A 57 -9.80 23.46 -4.32
C LYS A 57 -10.85 23.11 -3.26
N GLN A 58 -10.61 22.05 -2.50
CA GLN A 58 -11.45 21.59 -1.39
C GLN A 58 -10.92 22.03 -0.02
N ASP A 59 -9.96 22.97 0.01
CA ASP A 59 -9.29 23.44 1.23
C ASP A 59 -8.55 22.32 2.00
N ILE A 60 -8.08 21.29 1.28
CA ILE A 60 -7.29 20.19 1.86
C ILE A 60 -5.80 20.45 1.59
N SER A 61 -5.03 20.59 2.67
CA SER A 61 -3.57 20.77 2.58
C SER A 61 -2.86 19.45 2.27
N ALA A 62 -2.20 19.40 1.12
CA ALA A 62 -1.42 18.23 0.68
C ALA A 62 -0.02 18.61 0.18
N ASN A 63 0.93 17.69 0.33
CA ASN A 63 2.28 17.77 -0.23
C ASN A 63 2.68 16.39 -0.77
N TYR A 64 3.63 16.32 -1.70
CA TYR A 64 4.20 15.06 -2.16
C TYR A 64 5.65 14.93 -1.66
N ASP A 65 6.03 13.73 -1.20
CA ASP A 65 7.41 13.38 -0.86
C ASP A 65 7.98 12.52 -1.99
N ASP A 66 8.74 13.14 -2.89
CA ASP A 66 9.34 12.47 -4.05
C ASP A 66 10.29 11.33 -3.65
N LYS A 67 10.91 11.37 -2.45
CA LYS A 67 11.84 10.31 -2.03
C LYS A 67 11.14 9.03 -1.62
N ARG A 68 9.92 9.17 -1.07
CA ARG A 68 9.10 8.05 -0.61
C ARG A 68 8.00 7.70 -1.61
N GLU A 69 7.82 8.52 -2.64
CA GLU A 69 6.73 8.45 -3.60
C GLU A 69 5.35 8.51 -2.93
N GLU A 70 5.25 9.31 -1.86
CA GLU A 70 4.07 9.38 -1.00
C GLU A 70 3.39 10.76 -1.10
N LEU A 71 2.07 10.75 -1.29
CA LEU A 71 1.23 11.91 -1.05
C LEU A 71 0.92 12.02 0.44
N ILE A 72 1.12 13.20 1.00
CA ILE A 72 0.92 13.51 2.42
C ILE A 72 -0.19 14.54 2.54
N ILE A 73 -1.32 14.14 3.12
CA ILE A 73 -2.41 15.06 3.48
C ILE A 73 -2.28 15.42 4.96
N LYS A 74 -2.34 16.72 5.27
CA LYS A 74 -2.26 17.24 6.64
C LYS A 74 -3.63 17.70 7.09
N SER A 75 -4.07 17.17 8.23
CA SER A 75 -5.22 17.65 8.99
C SER A 75 -4.74 18.18 10.36
N PRO A 76 -5.60 18.88 11.12
CA PRO A 76 -5.24 19.33 12.47
C PRO A 76 -4.81 18.20 13.42
N GLU A 77 -5.38 17.00 13.25
CA GLU A 77 -5.21 15.90 14.20
C GLU A 77 -4.22 14.82 13.73
N ALA A 78 -3.97 14.75 12.42
CA ALA A 78 -3.18 13.69 11.82
C ALA A 78 -2.58 14.09 10.46
N LYS A 79 -1.50 13.39 10.10
CA LYS A 79 -0.92 13.36 8.75
C LYS A 79 -1.19 11.98 8.14
N TYR A 80 -1.76 11.97 6.95
CA TYR A 80 -2.13 10.77 6.21
C TYR A 80 -1.20 10.60 5.01
N TYR A 81 -0.67 9.40 4.83
CA TYR A 81 0.33 9.10 3.81
C TYR A 81 -0.24 8.05 2.85
N PHE A 82 -0.11 8.32 1.55
CA PHE A 82 -0.67 7.50 0.48
C PHE A 82 0.39 7.21 -0.58
N SER A 83 0.49 5.97 -1.01
CA SER A 83 1.29 5.54 -2.17
C SER A 83 0.38 5.10 -3.32
N SER A 84 0.96 4.60 -4.42
CA SER A 84 0.17 3.99 -5.51
C SER A 84 -0.73 2.85 -5.02
N GLU A 85 -0.33 2.15 -3.95
CA GLU A 85 -1.13 1.08 -3.37
C GLU A 85 -2.34 1.57 -2.55
N GLY A 86 -2.41 2.86 -2.18
CA GLY A 86 -3.41 3.42 -1.27
C GLY A 86 -2.82 3.98 0.03
N ALA A 87 -3.64 4.08 1.08
CA ALA A 87 -3.25 4.63 2.38
C ALA A 87 -2.26 3.72 3.12
N VAL A 88 -1.03 4.17 3.37
CA VAL A 88 0.05 3.33 3.95
C VAL A 88 0.31 3.62 5.42
N PHE A 89 0.17 4.87 5.85
CA PHE A 89 0.59 5.30 7.17
C PHE A 89 -0.21 6.51 7.64
N ILE A 90 -0.44 6.60 8.95
CA ILE A 90 -1.07 7.75 9.60
C ILE A 90 -0.24 8.11 10.83
N SER A 91 0.19 9.36 10.90
CA SER A 91 0.90 9.92 12.06
C SER A 91 0.01 10.88 12.80
N THR A 92 -0.04 10.75 14.12
CA THR A 92 -0.75 11.65 15.04
C THR A 92 0.21 12.13 16.12
N ASP A 93 -0.21 13.11 16.92
CA ASP A 93 0.59 13.59 18.04
C ASP A 93 0.80 12.54 19.15
N ASN A 94 -0.08 11.54 19.23
CA ASN A 94 -0.03 10.53 20.30
C ASN A 94 0.66 9.23 19.87
N GLY A 95 0.98 9.09 18.58
CA GLY A 95 1.48 7.84 18.02
C GLY A 95 1.13 7.68 16.55
N SER A 96 1.25 6.48 16.04
CA SER A 96 1.07 6.20 14.62
C SER A 96 0.26 4.94 14.34
N ILE A 97 -0.33 4.90 13.16
CA ILE A 97 -1.11 3.78 12.65
C ILE A 97 -0.49 3.35 11.32
N ASN A 98 0.03 2.12 11.26
CA ASN A 98 0.47 1.47 10.03
C ASN A 98 -0.70 0.71 9.40
N ILE A 99 -0.92 0.90 8.10
CA ILE A 99 -1.98 0.20 7.38
C ILE A 99 -1.41 -1.09 6.78
N ASN A 100 -1.81 -2.24 7.33
CA ASN A 100 -1.27 -3.54 6.93
C ASN A 100 -1.99 -4.16 5.74
N SER A 101 -3.31 -4.03 5.69
CA SER A 101 -4.09 -4.56 4.57
C SER A 101 -5.29 -3.69 4.26
N ARG A 102 -5.64 -3.73 2.98
CA ARG A 102 -6.79 -3.09 2.37
C ARG A 102 -7.43 -4.07 1.39
N SER A 103 -8.74 -3.99 1.25
CA SER A 103 -9.48 -4.67 0.19
C SER A 103 -9.33 -3.94 -1.15
N ASP A 104 -9.77 -4.58 -2.23
CA ASP A 104 -9.67 -4.04 -3.60
C ASP A 104 -10.45 -2.73 -3.81
N ASN A 105 -11.42 -2.44 -2.94
CA ASN A 105 -12.15 -1.17 -2.93
C ASN A 105 -11.52 -0.10 -2.02
N GLY A 106 -10.32 -0.33 -1.50
CA GLY A 106 -9.57 0.65 -0.71
C GLY A 106 -9.95 0.69 0.78
N LYS A 107 -10.90 -0.13 1.22
CA LYS A 107 -11.28 -0.25 2.64
C LYS A 107 -10.14 -0.85 3.44
N ILE A 108 -9.79 -0.23 4.56
CA ILE A 108 -8.74 -0.67 5.47
C ILE A 108 -9.28 -1.81 6.33
N GLU A 109 -8.56 -2.93 6.36
CA GLU A 109 -9.00 -4.15 7.06
C GLU A 109 -8.17 -4.43 8.31
N LYS A 110 -6.88 -4.08 8.28
CA LYS A 110 -5.94 -4.37 9.38
C LYS A 110 -4.96 -3.23 9.57
N ILE A 111 -4.72 -2.93 10.83
CA ILE A 111 -3.82 -1.85 11.23
C ILE A 111 -2.93 -2.29 12.39
N ASP A 112 -1.73 -1.73 12.47
CA ASP A 112 -0.90 -1.78 13.67
C ASP A 112 -0.84 -0.37 14.26
N ILE A 113 -1.12 -0.24 15.55
CA ILE A 113 -1.05 1.05 16.27
C ILE A 113 0.18 1.02 17.17
N PHE A 114 0.93 2.12 17.16
CA PHE A 114 2.14 2.33 17.95
C PHE A 114 1.99 3.59 18.79
N ILE A 115 2.30 3.49 20.09
CA ILE A 115 2.36 4.59 21.04
C ILE A 115 3.77 4.65 21.63
N GLY A 116 4.41 5.81 21.63
CA GLY A 116 5.74 6.02 22.25
C GLY A 116 6.89 6.08 21.24
N ASP A 117 8.10 6.26 21.77
CA ASP A 117 9.34 6.36 21.00
C ASP A 117 9.96 4.98 20.76
N SER A 118 10.94 4.89 19.84
CA SER A 118 11.48 3.63 19.30
C SER A 118 12.07 2.63 20.31
N THR A 119 12.35 3.05 21.54
CA THR A 119 12.89 2.18 22.60
C THR A 119 11.84 1.68 23.58
N ASP A 120 10.72 2.40 23.77
CA ASP A 120 9.66 2.08 24.74
C ASP A 120 8.29 2.28 24.07
N SER A 121 8.07 1.60 22.94
CA SER A 121 6.82 1.68 22.20
C SER A 121 5.85 0.59 22.62
N THR A 122 4.59 0.94 22.86
CA THR A 122 3.49 -0.03 22.94
C THR A 122 2.87 -0.21 21.57
N HIS A 123 2.77 -1.46 21.11
CA HIS A 123 2.15 -1.81 19.83
C HIS A 123 1.00 -2.80 20.02
N ASN A 124 0.00 -2.73 19.15
CA ASN A 124 -0.95 -3.83 18.94
C ASN A 124 -1.43 -3.84 17.50
N ARG A 125 -1.74 -5.05 17.02
CA ARG A 125 -2.42 -5.26 15.75
C ARG A 125 -3.91 -5.37 15.96
N TYR A 126 -4.68 -4.68 15.14
CA TYR A 126 -6.14 -4.72 15.13
C TYR A 126 -6.67 -5.15 13.77
N ASN A 127 -7.75 -5.93 13.76
CA ASN A 127 -8.61 -6.05 12.59
C ASN A 127 -9.75 -5.04 12.74
N MET A 128 -10.08 -4.33 11.67
CA MET A 128 -11.09 -3.27 11.69
C MET A 128 -12.52 -3.79 11.93
N ASP A 129 -12.77 -5.09 11.73
CA ASP A 129 -14.05 -5.74 12.02
C ASP A 129 -14.25 -6.08 13.51
N ASP A 130 -13.17 -6.14 14.31
CA ASP A 130 -13.24 -6.38 15.76
C ASP A 130 -12.06 -5.71 16.49
N LEU A 131 -12.21 -4.42 16.78
CA LEU A 131 -11.19 -3.62 17.50
C LEU A 131 -11.02 -4.01 18.98
N ASN A 132 -11.86 -4.91 19.52
CA ASN A 132 -11.80 -5.35 20.91
C ASN A 132 -10.92 -6.60 21.11
N LYS A 133 -10.41 -7.19 20.03
CA LYS A 133 -9.53 -8.37 20.07
C LYS A 133 -8.19 -8.08 19.38
N PRO A 134 -7.32 -7.25 19.98
CA PRO A 134 -5.99 -7.03 19.45
C PRO A 134 -5.17 -8.32 19.47
N LYS A 135 -4.10 -8.34 18.67
CA LYS A 135 -3.01 -9.31 18.77
C LYS A 135 -1.72 -8.58 19.10
N SER A 136 -0.98 -9.06 20.10
CA SER A 136 0.36 -8.50 20.38
C SER A 136 1.35 -8.95 19.30
N TYR A 137 2.33 -8.10 19.03
CA TYR A 137 3.38 -8.34 18.05
C TYR A 137 4.57 -9.10 18.66
N TYR A 138 4.79 -9.02 19.98
CA TYR A 138 5.98 -9.60 20.64
C TYR A 138 5.61 -10.65 21.68
N PHE A 139 6.37 -11.75 21.68
CA PHE A 139 6.34 -12.78 22.72
C PHE A 139 6.91 -12.21 24.03
N GLY A 140 6.04 -11.74 24.92
CA GLY A 140 6.44 -11.25 26.25
C GLY A 140 5.59 -10.10 26.78
N ASP A 141 4.94 -9.34 25.90
CA ASP A 141 4.01 -8.28 26.29
C ASP A 141 2.63 -8.89 26.59
N ASP A 142 2.06 -8.51 27.73
CA ASP A 142 0.66 -8.80 28.03
C ASP A 142 -0.24 -7.98 27.10
N GLU A 143 -0.87 -8.67 26.14
CA GLU A 143 -1.82 -8.12 25.15
C GLU A 143 -2.83 -7.16 25.78
N LYS A 144 -3.36 -7.49 26.95
CA LYS A 144 -4.39 -6.69 27.65
C LYS A 144 -3.82 -5.41 28.21
N SER A 145 -2.58 -5.45 28.69
CA SER A 145 -1.89 -4.26 29.22
C SER A 145 -1.53 -3.30 28.09
N ALA A 146 -1.02 -3.82 26.96
CA ALA A 146 -0.73 -3.02 25.77
C ALA A 146 -2.02 -2.38 25.20
N ASP A 147 -3.11 -3.15 25.12
CA ASP A 147 -4.39 -2.64 24.63
C ASP A 147 -4.92 -1.51 25.51
N LYS A 148 -4.88 -1.68 26.83
CA LYS A 148 -5.32 -0.65 27.77
C LYS A 148 -4.56 0.67 27.58
N ILE A 149 -3.26 0.61 27.32
CA ILE A 149 -2.45 1.80 27.04
C ILE A 149 -2.87 2.42 25.71
N ILE A 150 -2.96 1.63 24.64
CA ILE A 150 -3.35 2.12 23.31
C ILE A 150 -4.74 2.76 23.35
N LYS A 151 -5.74 2.10 23.94
CA LYS A 151 -7.13 2.60 24.03
C LYS A 151 -7.27 3.90 24.83
N LYS A 152 -6.28 4.24 25.68
CA LYS A 152 -6.24 5.56 26.35
C LYS A 152 -6.05 6.71 25.35
N TYR A 153 -5.31 6.47 24.27
CA TYR A 153 -4.95 7.48 23.25
C TYR A 153 -5.71 7.30 21.93
N PHE A 154 -6.07 6.06 21.63
CA PHE A 154 -6.84 5.60 20.47
C PHE A 154 -8.01 4.73 20.93
N PRO A 155 -9.05 5.30 21.55
CA PRO A 155 -10.30 4.58 21.75
C PRO A 155 -10.87 4.13 20.40
N ASN A 156 -11.75 3.11 20.41
CA ASN A 156 -12.27 2.52 19.17
C ASN A 156 -12.88 3.56 18.24
N GLU A 157 -13.69 4.47 18.78
CA GLU A 157 -14.36 5.51 18.00
C GLU A 157 -13.36 6.41 17.27
N LYS A 158 -12.23 6.74 17.92
CA LYS A 158 -11.16 7.55 17.33
C LYS A 158 -10.39 6.78 16.26
N ILE A 159 -10.15 5.48 16.46
CA ILE A 159 -9.56 4.62 15.44
C ILE A 159 -10.46 4.62 14.21
N GLU A 160 -11.75 4.35 14.40
CA GLU A 160 -12.75 4.32 13.32
C GLU A 160 -12.83 5.66 12.58
N GLU A 161 -12.85 6.78 13.29
CA GLU A 161 -12.86 8.12 12.72
C GLU A 161 -11.63 8.39 11.85
N ILE A 162 -10.42 8.14 12.38
CA ILE A 162 -9.16 8.36 11.66
C ILE A 162 -9.09 7.47 10.41
N ILE A 163 -9.49 6.20 10.53
CA ILE A 163 -9.48 5.26 9.41
C ILE A 163 -10.51 5.65 8.35
N SER A 164 -11.73 6.00 8.76
CA SER A 164 -12.78 6.46 7.84
C SER A 164 -12.35 7.71 7.08
N GLN A 165 -11.69 8.65 7.75
CA GLN A 165 -11.16 9.85 7.10
C GLN A 165 -10.05 9.51 6.10
N SER A 166 -9.16 8.55 6.43
CA SER A 166 -8.15 8.05 5.49
C SER A 166 -8.78 7.41 4.25
N GLU A 167 -9.84 6.61 4.41
CA GLU A 167 -10.60 6.03 3.31
C GLU A 167 -11.28 7.09 2.44
N LYS A 168 -11.86 8.12 3.06
CA LYS A 168 -12.45 9.25 2.33
C LYS A 168 -11.40 9.97 1.47
N TYR A 169 -10.20 10.21 2.00
CA TYR A 169 -9.13 10.80 1.21
C TYR A 169 -8.69 9.91 0.05
N GLN A 170 -8.60 8.59 0.25
CA GLN A 170 -8.32 7.65 -0.83
C GLN A 170 -9.30 7.79 -2.00
N GLU A 171 -10.60 7.89 -1.72
CA GLU A 171 -11.61 8.10 -2.77
C GLU A 171 -11.43 9.44 -3.49
N ILE A 172 -11.21 10.54 -2.75
CA ILE A 172 -10.98 11.87 -3.35
C ILE A 172 -9.73 11.86 -4.26
N ILE A 173 -8.65 11.22 -3.80
CA ILE A 173 -7.41 11.08 -4.58
C ILE A 173 -7.69 10.27 -5.85
N LYS A 174 -8.37 9.13 -5.72
CA LYS A 174 -8.72 8.26 -6.84
C LYS A 174 -9.58 8.96 -7.88
N GLU A 175 -10.59 9.72 -7.45
CA GLU A 175 -11.38 10.55 -8.35
C GLU A 175 -10.51 11.57 -9.10
N SER A 176 -9.58 12.22 -8.39
CA SER A 176 -8.68 13.21 -8.97
C SER A 176 -7.72 12.61 -10.00
N ILE A 177 -7.21 11.39 -9.76
CA ILE A 177 -6.37 10.61 -10.69
C ILE A 177 -7.15 10.22 -11.95
N ASN A 178 -8.44 9.92 -11.82
CA ASN A 178 -9.28 9.48 -12.93
C ASN A 178 -9.87 10.63 -13.76
N LYS A 179 -9.71 11.88 -13.33
CA LYS A 179 -10.06 13.06 -14.13
C LYS A 179 -9.11 13.18 -15.31
N LYS A 180 -9.65 13.54 -16.47
CA LYS A 180 -8.83 13.95 -17.62
C LYS A 180 -8.37 15.39 -17.38
N HIS A 181 -7.06 15.57 -17.17
CA HIS A 181 -6.39 16.87 -17.07
C HIS A 181 -5.72 17.25 -18.38
#